data_AF-A0A941NEB6-F1
#
_entry.id   AF-A0A941NEB6-F1
#
_cell.length_a   1.000
_cell.length_b   1.000
_cell.length_c   1.000
_cell.angle_alpha   90.00
_cell.angle_beta   90.00
_cell.angle_gamma   90.00
#
_symmetry.space_group_name_H-M   'P 1'
#
loop_
_entity.id
_entity.type
_entity.pdbx_description
1 polymer ?
#
loop_
_entity_poly.entity_id
_entity_poly.type
_entity_poly.pdbx_seq_one_letter_code
_entity_poly.pdbx_strand_id
1 'polypeptide(L)'
;LTFALYLGAMALLLRNCAAKVTSSSWMLFAVAFPAVFANLLAGHNGFLTAALLAGALALLDTRPILSGTLFGLLAYKPQFGLMIPLVLLVTQRWRVIGGATFSVIALSLFCTLIFGTEIWPAFLASEKFTRVVVLEEGQTGFYKIQSMFAWVRMWGGSVPMAYAAQGLVTVLCGASLFRIWRSEIPQGIKSAALCVAAILATPYSLDYDLMALAPAVALLTMDGIARGFRPWQRTTIAALWLMPFVARALPVLTLIPVGVPVMLAALALTLRYATAENTQLAKA
;
A
#
# COMPACT_ATOMS: atom_id res chain seq x y z
N LEU A 1 -6.58 15.26 -13.43
CA LEU A 1 -6.71 13.92 -14.03
C LEU A 1 -6.59 12.79 -13.00
N THR A 2 -5.44 12.61 -12.34
CA THR A 2 -5.21 11.47 -11.42
C THR A 2 -6.17 11.41 -10.23
N PHE A 3 -6.64 12.55 -9.72
CA PHE A 3 -7.68 12.61 -8.69
C PHE A 3 -9.01 11.99 -9.15
N ALA A 4 -9.43 12.25 -10.40
CA ALA A 4 -10.63 11.64 -10.97
C ALA A 4 -10.47 10.12 -11.18
N LEU A 5 -9.27 9.67 -11.58
CA LEU A 5 -8.94 8.25 -11.66
C LEU A 5 -9.04 7.58 -10.29
N TYR A 6 -8.54 8.23 -9.24
CA TYR A 6 -8.67 7.77 -7.86
C TYR A 6 -10.14 7.60 -7.47
N LEU A 7 -10.99 8.62 -7.65
CA LEU A 7 -12.41 8.53 -7.32
C LEU A 7 -13.13 7.45 -8.14
N GLY A 8 -12.84 7.33 -9.44
CA GLY A 8 -13.41 6.30 -10.30
C GLY A 8 -13.02 4.88 -9.88
N ALA A 9 -11.75 4.67 -9.53
CA ALA A 9 -11.26 3.39 -9.04
C ALA A 9 -11.84 3.01 -7.67
N MET A 10 -12.01 3.99 -6.77
CA MET A 10 -12.70 3.78 -5.49
C MET A 10 -14.18 3.43 -5.70
N ALA A 11 -14.87 4.10 -6.62
CA ALA A 11 -16.24 3.76 -6.96
C ALA A 11 -16.36 2.31 -7.48
N LEU A 12 -15.44 1.90 -8.36
CA LEU A 12 -15.38 0.53 -8.89
C LEU A 12 -15.11 -0.49 -7.77
N LEU A 13 -14.16 -0.20 -6.88
CA LEU A 13 -13.83 -1.05 -5.73
C LEU A 13 -15.04 -1.24 -4.81
N LEU A 14 -15.74 -0.16 -4.49
CA LEU A 14 -16.91 -0.18 -3.61
C LEU A 14 -18.12 -0.87 -4.23
N ARG A 15 -18.30 -0.81 -5.56
CA ARG A 15 -19.38 -1.52 -6.27
C ARG A 15 -19.27 -3.04 -6.16
N ASN A 16 -18.05 -3.55 -6.02
CA ASN A 16 -17.78 -4.98 -5.92
C ASN A 16 -17.85 -5.50 -4.48
N CYS A 17 -18.08 -4.62 -3.49
CA CYS A 17 -18.29 -5.01 -2.10
C CYS A 17 -19.71 -5.55 -1.88
N ALA A 18 -19.84 -6.52 -0.96
CA ALA A 18 -21.13 -7.13 -0.62
C ALA A 18 -22.13 -6.14 -0.02
N ALA A 19 -21.65 -5.17 0.79
CA ALA A 19 -22.47 -4.06 1.23
C ALA A 19 -22.69 -3.09 0.06
N LYS A 20 -23.95 -2.81 -0.28
CA LYS A 20 -24.28 -1.76 -1.25
C LYS A 20 -24.35 -0.43 -0.53
N VAL A 21 -23.32 0.41 -0.69
CA VAL A 21 -23.42 1.83 -0.33
C VAL A 21 -24.21 2.52 -1.46
N THR A 22 -25.49 2.75 -1.21
CA THR A 22 -26.39 3.48 -2.13
C THR A 22 -26.23 5.00 -2.01
N SER A 23 -25.57 5.47 -0.95
CA SER A 23 -25.36 6.89 -0.67
C SER A 23 -24.05 7.43 -1.29
N SER A 24 -24.08 8.66 -1.79
CA SER A 24 -22.87 9.40 -2.21
C SER A 24 -21.90 9.72 -1.05
N SER A 25 -22.23 9.37 0.20
CA SER A 25 -21.38 9.62 1.38
C SER A 25 -19.96 9.06 1.26
N TRP A 26 -19.74 7.96 0.51
CA TRP A 26 -18.39 7.42 0.33
C TRP A 26 -17.46 8.41 -0.37
N MET A 27 -17.98 9.26 -1.26
CA MET A 27 -17.19 10.28 -1.95
C MET A 27 -16.66 11.31 -0.95
N LEU A 28 -17.49 11.72 0.02
CA LEU A 28 -17.07 12.64 1.07
C LEU A 28 -15.90 12.05 1.87
N PHE A 29 -15.99 10.78 2.28
CA PHE A 29 -14.88 10.11 2.99
C PHE A 29 -13.63 9.96 2.13
N ALA A 30 -13.77 9.70 0.83
CA ALA A 30 -12.66 9.55 -0.10
C ALA A 30 -11.96 10.89 -0.41
N VAL A 31 -12.73 11.98 -0.52
CA VAL A 31 -12.23 13.34 -0.77
C VAL A 31 -11.65 13.96 0.50
N ALA A 32 -12.30 13.74 1.65
CA ALA A 32 -11.86 14.28 2.94
C ALA A 32 -10.69 13.49 3.56
N PHE A 33 -10.27 12.36 2.97
CA PHE A 33 -9.16 11.57 3.47
C PHE A 33 -7.89 12.45 3.57
N PRO A 34 -7.27 12.62 4.75
CA PRO A 34 -6.16 13.55 4.95
C PRO A 34 -4.99 13.40 3.96
N ALA A 35 -4.72 12.19 3.47
CA ALA A 35 -3.66 11.98 2.47
C ALA A 35 -3.96 12.67 1.12
N VAL A 36 -5.22 13.00 0.82
CA VAL A 36 -5.63 13.78 -0.36
C VAL A 36 -4.99 15.15 -0.30
N PHE A 37 -5.07 15.81 0.86
CA PHE A 37 -4.48 17.14 1.07
C PHE A 37 -2.96 17.07 1.09
N ALA A 38 -2.37 16.06 1.75
CA ALA A 38 -0.92 15.85 1.72
C ALA A 38 -0.40 15.67 0.29
N ASN A 39 -1.11 14.88 -0.53
CA ASN A 39 -0.75 14.67 -1.92
C ASN A 39 -0.94 15.90 -2.82
N LEU A 40 -2.01 16.68 -2.59
CA LEU A 40 -2.25 17.93 -3.31
C LEU A 40 -1.20 19.00 -2.98
N LEU A 41 -0.93 19.22 -1.69
CA LEU A 41 0.06 20.18 -1.23
C LEU A 41 1.47 19.83 -1.71
N ALA A 42 1.78 18.53 -1.79
CA ALA A 42 3.06 18.08 -2.30
C ALA A 42 3.14 17.98 -3.84
N GLY A 43 2.01 18.15 -4.55
CA GLY A 43 1.98 18.06 -6.02
C GLY A 43 2.35 16.67 -6.57
N HIS A 44 2.16 15.61 -5.80
CA HIS A 44 2.66 14.27 -6.11
C HIS A 44 1.61 13.31 -6.69
N ASN A 45 2.07 12.10 -7.02
CA ASN A 45 1.35 11.06 -7.78
C ASN A 45 0.69 10.00 -6.87
N GLY A 46 0.41 10.31 -5.61
CA GLY A 46 -0.30 9.43 -4.67
C GLY A 46 -1.68 9.01 -5.17
N PHE A 47 -2.42 9.92 -5.84
CA PHE A 47 -3.72 9.58 -6.45
C PHE A 47 -3.62 8.47 -7.50
N LEU A 48 -2.58 8.50 -8.34
CA LEU A 48 -2.38 7.45 -9.36
C LEU A 48 -2.07 6.11 -8.68
N THR A 49 -1.23 6.11 -7.66
CA THR A 49 -0.91 4.91 -6.86
C THR A 49 -2.17 4.28 -6.29
N ALA A 50 -3.01 5.10 -5.63
CA ALA A 50 -4.27 4.65 -5.05
C ALA A 50 -5.26 4.16 -6.11
N ALA A 51 -5.35 4.83 -7.25
CA ALA A 51 -6.22 4.44 -8.36
C ALA A 51 -5.84 3.07 -8.95
N LEU A 52 -4.54 2.85 -9.19
CA LEU A 52 -4.03 1.60 -9.72
C LEU A 52 -4.23 0.45 -8.74
N LEU A 53 -3.91 0.65 -7.45
CA LEU A 53 -4.16 -0.36 -6.41
C LEU A 53 -5.65 -0.68 -6.26
N ALA A 54 -6.50 0.35 -6.11
CA ALA A 54 -7.94 0.16 -5.96
C ALA A 54 -8.56 -0.52 -7.19
N GLY A 55 -8.21 -0.08 -8.39
CA GLY A 55 -8.70 -0.67 -9.64
C GLY A 55 -8.23 -2.11 -9.84
N ALA A 56 -6.95 -2.39 -9.56
CA ALA A 56 -6.42 -3.75 -9.66
C ALA A 56 -7.11 -4.70 -8.69
N LEU A 57 -7.34 -4.28 -7.45
CA LEU A 57 -8.05 -5.06 -6.43
C LEU A 57 -9.52 -5.25 -6.78
N ALA A 58 -10.18 -4.22 -7.32
CA ALA A 58 -11.58 -4.33 -7.73
C ALA A 58 -11.78 -5.36 -8.87
N LEU A 59 -10.79 -5.49 -9.75
CA LEU A 59 -10.83 -6.35 -10.93
C LEU A 59 -10.17 -7.71 -10.72
N LEU A 60 -9.63 -7.98 -9.53
CA LEU A 60 -8.76 -9.12 -9.24
C LEU A 60 -9.39 -10.48 -9.62
N ASP A 61 -10.68 -10.64 -9.32
CA ASP A 61 -11.43 -11.87 -9.57
C ASP A 61 -12.25 -11.83 -10.88
N THR A 62 -12.61 -10.64 -11.36
CA THR A 62 -13.54 -10.47 -12.49
C THR A 62 -12.84 -10.26 -13.83
N ARG A 63 -11.70 -9.55 -13.85
CA ARG A 63 -10.92 -9.26 -15.06
C ARG A 63 -9.42 -9.39 -14.76
N PRO A 64 -8.91 -10.63 -14.55
CA PRO A 64 -7.59 -10.86 -13.99
C PRO A 64 -6.44 -10.27 -14.83
N ILE A 65 -6.55 -10.29 -16.16
CA ILE A 65 -5.51 -9.70 -17.03
C ILE A 65 -5.44 -8.18 -16.83
N LEU A 66 -6.59 -7.50 -16.80
CA LEU A 66 -6.65 -6.05 -16.56
C LEU A 66 -6.19 -5.69 -15.15
N SER A 67 -6.56 -6.48 -14.14
CA SER A 67 -6.03 -6.35 -12.78
C SER A 67 -4.50 -6.43 -12.77
N GLY A 68 -3.96 -7.43 -13.48
CA GLY A 68 -2.52 -7.59 -13.70
C GLY A 68 -1.91 -6.36 -14.33
N THR A 69 -2.49 -5.87 -15.42
CA THR A 69 -2.00 -4.67 -16.11
C THR A 69 -1.94 -3.46 -15.17
N LEU A 70 -2.99 -3.21 -14.38
CA LEU A 70 -3.02 -2.12 -13.39
C LEU A 70 -1.96 -2.28 -12.30
N PHE A 71 -1.71 -3.50 -11.81
CA PHE A 71 -0.59 -3.77 -10.91
C PHE A 71 0.77 -3.53 -11.59
N GLY A 72 0.94 -3.96 -12.85
CA GLY A 72 2.18 -3.73 -13.59
C GLY A 72 2.44 -2.26 -13.88
N LEU A 73 1.39 -1.45 -14.07
CA LEU A 73 1.51 0.00 -14.21
C LEU A 73 2.09 0.66 -12.94
N LEU A 74 2.02 0.04 -11.76
CA LEU A 74 2.70 0.54 -10.55
C LEU A 74 4.23 0.48 -10.65
N ALA A 75 4.82 -0.09 -11.70
CA ALA A 75 6.27 -0.15 -11.89
C ALA A 75 6.97 1.21 -11.94
N TYR A 76 6.23 2.33 -12.11
CA TYR A 76 6.79 3.67 -11.89
C TYR A 76 7.16 3.94 -10.42
N LYS A 77 6.62 3.15 -9.49
CA LYS A 77 6.99 3.03 -8.07
C LYS A 77 7.20 1.55 -7.71
N PRO A 78 8.30 0.95 -8.18
CA PRO A 78 8.52 -0.50 -8.07
C PRO A 78 8.48 -0.99 -6.61
N GLN A 79 8.82 -0.13 -5.64
CA GLN A 79 8.80 -0.47 -4.22
C GLN A 79 7.42 -0.83 -3.68
N PHE A 80 6.33 -0.26 -4.22
CA PHE A 80 4.96 -0.66 -3.83
C PHE A 80 4.51 -1.96 -4.50
N GLY A 81 5.25 -2.40 -5.53
CA GLY A 81 5.05 -3.67 -6.20
C GLY A 81 5.59 -4.88 -5.44
N LEU A 82 6.41 -4.70 -4.39
CA LEU A 82 7.17 -5.80 -3.78
C LEU A 82 6.28 -6.92 -3.20
N MET A 83 5.18 -6.56 -2.55
CA MET A 83 4.27 -7.53 -1.89
C MET A 83 3.27 -8.18 -2.86
N ILE A 84 3.08 -7.60 -4.05
CA ILE A 84 2.05 -8.02 -5.00
C ILE A 84 2.37 -9.40 -5.60
N PRO A 85 3.56 -9.67 -6.18
CA PRO A 85 3.91 -10.99 -6.71
C PRO A 85 3.79 -12.09 -5.67
N LEU A 86 4.17 -11.83 -4.41
CA LEU A 86 4.05 -12.80 -3.32
C LEU A 86 2.60 -13.27 -3.17
N VAL A 87 1.67 -12.33 -3.04
CA VAL A 87 0.24 -12.64 -2.91
C VAL A 87 -0.30 -13.39 -4.13
N LEU A 88 0.08 -12.95 -5.34
CA LEU A 88 -0.39 -13.57 -6.58
C LEU A 88 0.15 -15.00 -6.75
N LEU A 89 1.40 -15.26 -6.33
CA LEU A 89 1.99 -16.60 -6.34
C LEU A 89 1.31 -17.52 -5.30
N VAL A 90 1.10 -17.01 -4.08
CA VAL A 90 0.42 -17.77 -3.01
C VAL A 90 -1.00 -18.16 -3.41
N THR A 91 -1.67 -17.33 -4.20
CA THR A 91 -3.02 -17.56 -4.72
C THR A 91 -3.07 -18.13 -6.14
N GLN A 92 -1.92 -18.46 -6.73
CA GLN A 92 -1.80 -19.05 -8.09
C GLN A 92 -2.53 -18.24 -9.18
N ARG A 93 -2.54 -16.91 -9.06
CA ARG A 93 -3.24 -16.00 -9.99
C ARG A 93 -2.40 -15.72 -11.25
N TRP A 94 -2.10 -16.78 -12.01
CA TRP A 94 -1.21 -16.72 -13.19
C TRP A 94 -1.64 -15.71 -14.25
N ARG A 95 -2.95 -15.55 -14.47
CA ARG A 95 -3.49 -14.56 -15.43
C ARG A 95 -3.21 -13.12 -15.00
N VAL A 96 -3.22 -12.85 -13.70
CA VAL A 96 -2.88 -11.54 -13.13
C VAL A 96 -1.37 -11.31 -13.25
N ILE A 97 -0.56 -12.32 -12.94
CA ILE A 97 0.90 -12.27 -13.13
C ILE A 97 1.23 -11.96 -14.59
N GLY A 98 0.64 -12.70 -15.54
CA GLY A 98 0.85 -12.46 -16.98
C GLY A 98 0.47 -11.04 -17.42
N GLY A 99 -0.66 -10.51 -16.95
CA GLY A 99 -1.06 -9.13 -17.24
C GLY A 99 -0.10 -8.08 -16.66
N ALA A 100 0.44 -8.32 -15.47
CA ALA A 100 1.43 -7.45 -14.83
C ALA A 100 2.76 -7.49 -15.57
N THR A 101 3.28 -8.69 -15.84
CA THR A 101 4.52 -8.89 -16.60
C THR A 101 4.43 -8.24 -17.98
N PHE A 102 3.33 -8.44 -18.70
CA PHE A 102 3.11 -7.80 -20.00
C PHE A 102 3.15 -6.27 -19.90
N SER A 103 2.46 -5.69 -18.92
CA SER A 103 2.42 -4.24 -18.70
C SER A 103 3.80 -3.65 -18.42
N VAL A 104 4.59 -4.29 -17.55
CA VAL A 104 5.96 -3.85 -17.23
C VAL A 104 6.87 -3.96 -18.46
N ILE A 105 6.81 -5.05 -19.20
CA ILE A 105 7.59 -5.22 -20.44
C ILE A 105 7.19 -4.16 -21.47
N ALA A 106 5.89 -3.97 -21.71
CA ALA A 106 5.39 -3.00 -22.67
C ALA A 106 5.82 -1.57 -22.32
N LEU A 107 5.72 -1.16 -21.05
CA LEU A 107 6.22 0.13 -20.59
C LEU A 107 7.73 0.28 -20.75
N SER A 108 8.49 -0.75 -20.38
CA SER A 108 9.95 -0.76 -20.47
C SER A 108 10.42 -0.63 -21.92
N LEU A 109 9.79 -1.39 -22.83
CA LEU A 109 10.05 -1.32 -24.27
C LEU A 109 9.66 0.05 -24.82
N PHE A 110 8.49 0.56 -24.46
CA PHE A 110 8.03 1.88 -24.90
C PHE A 110 8.99 2.99 -24.48
N CYS A 111 9.43 3.01 -23.22
CA CYS A 111 10.45 3.95 -22.74
C CYS A 111 11.77 3.79 -23.50
N THR A 112 12.23 2.56 -23.72
CA THR A 112 13.48 2.29 -24.45
C THR A 112 13.41 2.75 -25.91
N LEU A 113 12.26 2.57 -26.57
CA LEU A 113 12.06 2.99 -27.96
C LEU A 113 12.05 4.53 -28.10
N ILE A 114 11.51 5.25 -27.12
CA ILE A 114 11.43 6.72 -27.17
C ILE A 114 12.74 7.38 -26.76
N PHE A 115 13.38 6.87 -25.70
CA PHE A 115 14.50 7.54 -25.04
C PHE A 115 15.85 6.84 -25.27
N GLY A 116 15.88 5.70 -25.95
CA GLY A 116 17.07 4.88 -26.16
C GLY A 116 17.41 3.97 -24.97
N THR A 117 18.45 3.15 -25.12
CA THR A 117 18.90 2.19 -24.09
C THR A 117 19.62 2.83 -22.91
N GLU A 118 20.14 4.05 -23.09
CA GLU A 118 20.90 4.78 -22.06
C GLU A 118 20.06 5.19 -20.84
N ILE A 119 18.73 5.13 -20.94
CA ILE A 119 17.85 5.39 -19.79
C ILE A 119 18.06 4.40 -18.65
N TRP A 120 18.46 3.16 -18.94
CA TRP A 120 18.61 2.11 -17.93
C TRP A 120 19.83 2.36 -17.02
N PRO A 121 21.04 2.60 -17.53
CA PRO A 121 22.15 3.01 -16.67
C PRO A 121 21.87 4.35 -15.98
N ALA A 122 21.22 5.32 -16.65
CA ALA A 122 20.83 6.58 -16.02
C ALA A 122 19.83 6.40 -14.85
N PHE A 123 18.87 5.49 -15.02
CA PHE A 123 17.92 5.11 -13.97
C PHE A 123 18.64 4.48 -12.77
N LEU A 124 19.59 3.56 -13.00
CA LEU A 124 20.38 2.95 -11.92
C LEU A 124 21.25 3.99 -11.19
N ALA A 125 21.81 4.97 -11.90
CA ALA A 125 22.52 6.08 -11.29
C ALA A 125 21.61 6.97 -10.42
N SER A 126 20.39 7.24 -10.90
CA SER A 126 19.37 7.99 -10.14
C SER A 126 18.87 7.24 -8.90
N GLU A 127 18.77 5.92 -8.96
CA GLU A 127 18.45 5.08 -7.79
C GLU A 127 19.54 5.21 -6.72
N LYS A 128 20.82 5.10 -7.11
CA LYS A 128 21.95 5.27 -6.19
C LYS A 128 21.93 6.64 -5.52
N PHE A 129 21.62 7.70 -6.27
CA PHE A 129 21.45 9.04 -5.71
C PHE A 129 20.32 9.08 -4.67
N THR A 130 19.14 8.54 -5.00
CA THR A 130 18.00 8.46 -4.08
C THR A 130 18.35 7.68 -2.82
N ARG A 131 19.05 6.56 -2.96
CA ARG A 131 19.46 5.75 -1.82
C ARG A 131 20.41 6.50 -0.89
N VAL A 132 21.48 7.08 -1.41
CA VAL A 132 22.51 7.72 -0.57
C VAL A 132 22.00 9.06 -0.01
N VAL A 133 21.57 9.95 -0.90
CA VAL A 133 21.31 11.36 -0.54
C VAL A 133 19.95 11.53 0.12
N VAL A 134 18.91 10.92 -0.45
CA VAL A 134 17.55 11.09 0.06
C VAL A 134 17.31 10.19 1.26
N LEU A 135 17.67 8.90 1.15
CA LEU A 135 17.35 7.91 2.17
C LEU A 135 18.42 7.82 3.26
N GLU A 136 19.70 7.60 2.96
CA GLU A 136 20.73 7.35 4.00
C GLU A 136 21.16 8.62 4.76
N GLU A 137 21.39 9.71 4.03
CA GLU A 137 21.71 11.04 4.56
C GLU A 137 20.48 11.80 5.07
N GLY A 138 19.29 11.47 4.56
CA GLY A 138 18.03 12.07 5.00
C GLY A 138 17.83 13.50 4.53
N GLN A 139 18.41 13.93 3.40
CA GLN A 139 18.33 15.33 2.92
C GLN A 139 16.90 15.87 2.82
N THR A 140 15.93 15.04 2.44
CA THR A 140 14.53 15.47 2.33
C THR A 140 13.83 15.58 3.68
N GLY A 141 14.44 15.07 4.75
CA GLY A 141 13.92 14.99 6.10
C GLY A 141 13.28 13.62 6.39
N PHE A 142 13.88 12.86 7.31
CA PHE A 142 13.36 11.55 7.74
C PHE A 142 11.93 11.60 8.26
N TYR A 143 11.54 12.71 8.88
CA TYR A 143 10.19 12.94 9.40
C TYR A 143 9.09 12.87 8.33
N LYS A 144 9.43 12.95 7.04
CA LYS A 144 8.49 12.78 5.93
C LYS A 144 8.27 11.31 5.56
N ILE A 145 9.23 10.44 5.89
CA ILE A 145 9.29 9.06 5.45
C ILE A 145 8.66 8.18 6.52
N GLN A 146 7.57 7.50 6.17
CA GLN A 146 6.83 6.59 7.05
C GLN A 146 7.34 5.15 6.92
N SER A 147 8.61 4.92 7.26
CA SER A 147 9.26 3.61 7.20
C SER A 147 10.03 3.27 8.47
N MET A 148 10.27 1.97 8.69
CA MET A 148 11.09 1.52 9.82
C MET A 148 12.53 1.98 9.67
N PHE A 149 13.04 2.06 8.43
CA PHE A 149 14.34 2.65 8.13
C PHE A 149 14.44 4.08 8.67
N ALA A 150 13.51 4.95 8.26
CA ALA A 150 13.52 6.35 8.67
C ALA A 150 13.37 6.49 10.19
N TRP A 151 12.56 5.64 10.82
CA TRP A 151 12.41 5.62 12.27
C TRP A 151 13.73 5.38 12.99
N VAL A 152 14.49 4.35 12.59
CA VAL A 152 15.81 4.05 13.17
C VAL A 152 16.78 5.21 12.95
N ARG A 153 16.77 5.81 11.75
CA ARG A 153 17.65 6.94 11.43
C ARG A 153 17.32 8.20 12.23
N MET A 154 16.04 8.46 12.52
CA MET A 154 15.62 9.58 13.38
C MET A 154 16.13 9.46 14.82
N TRP A 155 16.36 8.24 15.29
CA TRP A 155 16.96 7.97 16.61
C TRP A 155 18.48 7.88 16.59
N GLY A 156 19.13 8.26 15.47
CA GLY A 156 20.58 8.22 15.33
C GLY A 156 21.16 6.82 15.07
N GLY A 157 20.33 5.80 14.85
CA GLY A 157 20.79 4.45 14.53
C GLY A 157 21.51 4.42 13.17
N SER A 158 22.50 3.54 13.03
CA SER A 158 23.34 3.48 11.82
C SER A 158 22.55 3.04 10.57
N VAL A 159 23.07 3.34 9.37
CA VAL A 159 22.48 2.91 8.10
C VAL A 159 22.32 1.37 8.02
N PRO A 160 23.33 0.55 8.38
CA PRO A 160 23.16 -0.91 8.42
C PRO A 160 22.05 -1.37 9.38
N MET A 161 21.95 -0.74 10.57
CA MET A 161 20.89 -1.05 11.53
C MET A 161 19.50 -0.71 10.98
N ALA A 162 19.37 0.44 10.30
CA ALA A 162 18.13 0.86 9.67
C ALA A 162 17.69 -0.10 8.54
N TYR A 163 18.63 -0.56 7.70
CA TYR A 163 18.34 -1.58 6.70
C TYR A 163 17.98 -2.93 7.32
N ALA A 164 18.67 -3.36 8.38
CA ALA A 164 18.35 -4.60 9.08
C ALA A 164 16.93 -4.57 9.67
N ALA A 165 16.57 -3.47 10.35
CA ALA A 165 15.23 -3.29 10.91
C ALA A 165 14.14 -3.22 9.84
N GLN A 166 14.39 -2.51 8.73
CA GLN A 166 13.46 -2.47 7.60
C GLN A 166 13.32 -3.86 6.95
N GLY A 167 14.43 -4.56 6.72
CA GLY A 167 14.42 -5.91 6.15
C GLY A 167 13.60 -6.88 6.99
N LEU A 168 13.72 -6.80 8.32
CA LEU A 168 12.87 -7.56 9.24
C LEU A 168 11.38 -7.23 9.05
N VAL A 169 11.01 -5.94 9.00
CA VAL A 169 9.62 -5.53 8.75
C VAL A 169 9.11 -6.01 7.40
N THR A 170 9.92 -5.94 6.34
CA THR A 170 9.58 -6.43 5.00
C THR A 170 9.32 -7.93 4.99
N VAL A 171 10.17 -8.73 5.66
CA VAL A 171 9.98 -10.18 5.81
C VAL A 171 8.72 -10.49 6.61
N LEU A 172 8.48 -9.77 7.71
CA LEU A 172 7.26 -9.94 8.52
C LEU A 172 5.99 -9.56 7.74
N CYS A 173 6.03 -8.54 6.89
CA CYS A 173 4.94 -8.21 5.98
C CYS A 173 4.64 -9.37 5.03
N GLY A 174 5.67 -9.93 4.38
CA GLY A 174 5.51 -11.08 3.50
C GLY A 174 4.95 -12.31 4.21
N ALA A 175 5.49 -12.66 5.38
CA ALA A 175 5.00 -13.80 6.18
C ALA A 175 3.55 -13.59 6.65
N SER A 176 3.19 -12.36 7.02
CA SER A 176 1.82 -12.01 7.43
C SER A 176 0.85 -12.16 6.25
N LEU A 177 1.20 -11.60 5.09
CA LEU A 177 0.38 -11.73 3.87
C LEU A 177 0.23 -13.18 3.43
N PHE A 178 1.31 -13.96 3.48
CA PHE A 178 1.25 -15.40 3.16
C PHE A 178 0.18 -16.12 4.01
N ARG A 179 0.16 -15.87 5.33
CA ARG A 179 -0.84 -16.47 6.23
C ARG A 179 -2.24 -15.90 6.02
N ILE A 180 -2.37 -14.58 5.90
CA ILE A 180 -3.64 -13.88 5.69
C ILE A 180 -4.31 -14.33 4.38
N TRP A 181 -3.55 -14.50 3.30
CA TRP A 181 -4.11 -14.86 2.01
C TRP A 181 -4.49 -16.35 1.91
N ARG A 182 -3.93 -17.19 2.79
CA ARG A 182 -4.29 -18.62 2.93
C ARG A 182 -5.40 -18.90 3.94
N SER A 183 -5.86 -17.93 4.72
CA SER A 183 -7.02 -18.13 5.60
C SER A 183 -8.34 -17.96 4.84
N GLU A 184 -9.46 -18.27 5.48
CA GLU A 184 -10.81 -18.11 4.90
C GLU A 184 -11.45 -16.73 5.16
N ILE A 185 -10.67 -15.79 5.73
CA ILE A 185 -11.18 -14.46 6.04
C ILE A 185 -11.68 -13.73 4.77
N PRO A 186 -12.62 -12.79 4.89
CA PRO A 186 -13.14 -12.05 3.74
C PRO A 186 -12.06 -11.42 2.83
N GLN A 187 -12.23 -11.57 1.52
CA GLN A 187 -11.29 -11.08 0.50
C GLN A 187 -10.98 -9.58 0.64
N GLY A 188 -11.95 -8.76 1.05
CA GLY A 188 -11.74 -7.32 1.27
C GLY A 188 -10.69 -7.02 2.34
N ILE A 189 -10.66 -7.81 3.42
CA ILE A 189 -9.65 -7.67 4.48
C ILE A 189 -8.27 -8.10 3.98
N LYS A 190 -8.19 -9.20 3.21
CA LYS A 190 -6.93 -9.65 2.58
C LYS A 190 -6.34 -8.58 1.67
N SER A 191 -7.20 -7.96 0.85
CA SER A 191 -6.84 -6.86 -0.04
C SER A 191 -6.43 -5.60 0.73
N ALA A 192 -7.10 -5.26 1.84
CA ALA A 192 -6.70 -4.16 2.70
C ALA A 192 -5.31 -4.39 3.33
N ALA A 193 -5.04 -5.61 3.79
CA ALA A 193 -3.73 -6.00 4.32
C ALA A 193 -2.62 -5.85 3.27
N LEU A 194 -2.89 -6.20 2.01
CA LEU A 194 -1.93 -5.99 0.91
C LEU A 194 -1.59 -4.51 0.72
N CYS A 195 -2.58 -3.62 0.73
CA CYS A 195 -2.33 -2.17 0.64
C CYS A 195 -1.47 -1.65 1.79
N VAL A 196 -1.75 -2.07 3.03
CA VAL A 196 -0.96 -1.70 4.21
C VAL A 196 0.48 -2.21 4.10
N ALA A 197 0.64 -3.49 3.75
CA ALA A 197 1.93 -4.13 3.61
C ALA A 197 2.77 -3.55 2.45
N ALA A 198 2.14 -3.13 1.35
CA ALA A 198 2.84 -2.50 0.23
C ALA A 198 3.60 -1.23 0.66
N ILE A 199 3.03 -0.46 1.60
CA ILE A 199 3.65 0.74 2.15
C ILE A 199 4.70 0.39 3.21
N LEU A 200 4.39 -0.54 4.13
CA LEU A 200 5.31 -0.94 5.20
C LEU A 200 6.59 -1.63 4.70
N ALA A 201 6.50 -2.37 3.60
CA ALA A 201 7.57 -3.23 3.11
C ALA A 201 8.73 -2.46 2.44
N THR A 202 8.61 -1.15 2.25
CA THR A 202 9.65 -0.31 1.62
C THR A 202 10.32 0.63 2.65
N PRO A 203 11.65 0.84 2.57
CA PRO A 203 12.32 1.89 3.35
C PRO A 203 11.91 3.30 2.90
N TYR A 204 11.27 3.43 1.75
CA TYR A 204 10.98 4.70 1.10
C TYR A 204 9.48 4.81 0.79
N SER A 205 8.74 5.35 1.76
CA SER A 205 7.33 5.74 1.64
C SER A 205 7.14 7.12 2.23
N LEU A 206 6.75 8.09 1.42
CA LEU A 206 6.51 9.46 1.89
C LEU A 206 5.06 9.64 2.34
N ASP A 207 4.77 10.75 3.01
CA ASP A 207 3.44 11.06 3.53
C ASP A 207 2.35 11.16 2.44
N TYR A 208 2.68 11.64 1.24
CA TYR A 208 1.75 11.63 0.11
C TYR A 208 1.44 10.22 -0.42
N ASP A 209 2.33 9.24 -0.17
CA ASP A 209 2.12 7.85 -0.58
C ASP A 209 1.08 7.14 0.27
N LEU A 210 0.73 7.71 1.43
CA LEU A 210 -0.34 7.21 2.29
C LEU A 210 -1.71 7.23 1.59
N MET A 211 -1.83 7.87 0.43
CA MET A 211 -2.96 7.69 -0.47
C MET A 211 -3.23 6.21 -0.81
N ALA A 212 -2.21 5.35 -0.85
CA ALA A 212 -2.35 3.92 -1.06
C ALA A 212 -3.16 3.20 0.05
N LEU A 213 -3.40 3.84 1.21
CA LEU A 213 -4.27 3.32 2.26
C LEU A 213 -5.76 3.60 2.04
N ALA A 214 -6.13 4.50 1.13
CA ALA A 214 -7.53 4.77 0.81
C ALA A 214 -8.34 3.50 0.47
N PRO A 215 -7.88 2.61 -0.44
CA PRO A 215 -8.55 1.33 -0.67
C PRO A 215 -8.60 0.44 0.57
N ALA A 216 -7.56 0.44 1.43
CA ALA A 216 -7.55 -0.35 2.66
C ALA A 216 -8.65 0.08 3.63
N VAL A 217 -8.75 1.39 3.88
CA VAL A 217 -9.77 1.99 4.74
C VAL A 217 -11.17 1.70 4.20
N ALA A 218 -11.38 1.86 2.90
CA ALA A 218 -12.66 1.56 2.27
C ALA A 218 -13.04 0.09 2.43
N LEU A 219 -12.14 -0.84 2.12
CA LEU A 219 -12.42 -2.28 2.21
C LEU A 219 -12.70 -2.74 3.63
N LEU A 220 -11.94 -2.25 4.62
CA LEU A 220 -12.21 -2.55 6.04
C LEU A 220 -13.56 -1.96 6.49
N THR A 221 -13.92 -0.77 6.01
CA THR A 221 -15.21 -0.15 6.33
C THR A 221 -16.37 -0.95 5.72
N MET A 222 -16.23 -1.36 4.46
CA MET A 222 -17.25 -2.15 3.76
C MET A 222 -17.43 -3.54 4.36
N ASP A 223 -16.36 -4.19 4.80
CA ASP A 223 -16.44 -5.43 5.57
C ASP A 223 -17.22 -5.23 6.87
N GLY A 224 -16.90 -4.18 7.63
CA GLY A 224 -17.58 -3.86 8.88
C GLY A 224 -19.07 -3.52 8.70
N ILE A 225 -19.45 -2.87 7.61
CA ILE A 225 -20.85 -2.60 7.26
C ILE A 225 -21.57 -3.90 6.88
N ALA A 226 -20.93 -4.77 6.09
CA ALA A 226 -21.55 -6.00 5.59
C ALA A 226 -21.69 -7.10 6.64
N ARG A 227 -20.71 -7.22 7.55
CA ARG A 227 -20.57 -8.37 8.47
C ARG A 227 -20.51 -7.97 9.95
N GLY A 228 -20.66 -6.69 10.26
CA GLY A 228 -20.47 -6.14 11.59
C GLY A 228 -19.00 -5.78 11.87
N PHE A 229 -18.79 -4.74 12.66
CA PHE A 229 -17.44 -4.29 13.03
C PHE A 229 -16.86 -5.14 14.15
N ARG A 230 -15.63 -5.63 13.95
CA ARG A 230 -14.85 -6.24 15.04
C ARG A 230 -14.37 -5.16 16.03
N PRO A 231 -14.05 -5.52 17.30
CA PRO A 231 -13.65 -4.54 18.32
C PRO A 231 -12.49 -3.63 17.92
N TRP A 232 -11.54 -4.15 17.14
CA TRP A 232 -10.37 -3.41 16.69
C TRP A 232 -10.60 -2.63 15.39
N GLN A 233 -11.59 -3.04 14.58
CA GLN A 233 -11.72 -2.61 13.18
C GLN A 233 -12.05 -1.12 13.07
N ARG A 234 -12.95 -0.60 13.92
CA ARG A 234 -13.28 0.83 13.95
C ARG A 234 -12.07 1.69 14.30
N THR A 235 -11.33 1.29 15.34
CA THR A 235 -10.13 2.00 15.78
C THR A 235 -9.04 1.95 14.73
N THR A 236 -8.82 0.80 14.09
CA THR A 236 -7.86 0.64 12.99
C THR A 236 -8.24 1.51 11.78
N ILE A 237 -9.51 1.52 11.38
CA ILE A 237 -10.02 2.36 10.29
C ILE A 237 -9.78 3.85 10.62
N ALA A 238 -10.18 4.29 11.82
CA ALA A 238 -10.00 5.67 12.25
C ALA A 238 -8.52 6.06 12.29
N ALA A 239 -7.65 5.20 12.81
CA ALA A 239 -6.21 5.45 12.88
C ALA A 239 -5.58 5.53 11.47
N LEU A 240 -5.89 4.59 10.58
CA LEU A 240 -5.40 4.61 9.19
C LEU A 240 -5.92 5.83 8.42
N TRP A 241 -7.16 6.25 8.68
CA TRP A 241 -7.74 7.42 8.04
C TRP A 241 -7.16 8.74 8.57
N LEU A 242 -6.99 8.88 9.89
CA LEU A 242 -6.53 10.12 10.53
C LEU A 242 -5.01 10.30 10.46
N MET A 243 -4.22 9.23 10.51
CA MET A 243 -2.77 9.37 10.65
C MET A 243 -2.07 10.19 9.55
N PRO A 244 -2.52 10.26 8.27
CA PRO A 244 -1.84 11.10 7.28
C PRO A 244 -1.90 12.59 7.64
N PHE A 245 -2.90 13.01 8.42
CA PHE A 245 -3.02 14.38 8.93
C PHE A 245 -1.83 14.75 9.82
N VAL A 246 -1.34 13.79 10.61
CA VAL A 246 -0.26 13.99 11.58
C VAL A 246 1.07 13.36 11.16
N ALA A 247 1.11 12.68 10.00
CA ALA A 247 2.26 11.91 9.54
C ALA A 247 3.54 12.74 9.35
N ARG A 248 3.42 14.05 9.13
CA ARG A 248 4.57 14.96 9.06
C ARG A 248 4.84 15.69 10.38
N ALA A 249 3.79 16.20 11.03
CA ALA A 249 3.93 17.03 12.23
C ALA A 249 4.41 16.24 13.47
N LEU A 250 3.86 15.04 13.70
CA LEU A 250 4.24 14.23 14.87
C LEU A 250 5.72 13.81 14.84
N PRO A 251 6.25 13.21 13.77
CA PRO A 251 7.65 12.80 13.76
C PRO A 251 8.64 13.96 13.94
N VAL A 252 8.29 15.19 13.53
CA VAL A 252 9.13 16.37 13.84
C VAL A 252 9.24 16.60 15.35
N LEU A 253 8.16 16.36 16.10
CA LEU A 253 8.09 16.62 17.54
C LEU A 253 8.54 15.44 18.40
N THR A 254 8.25 14.21 17.97
CA THR A 254 8.39 13.00 18.79
C THR A 254 9.47 12.04 18.30
N LEU A 255 10.01 12.30 17.10
CA LEU A 255 10.87 11.36 16.38
C LEU A 255 10.22 10.00 16.07
N ILE A 256 8.88 9.94 16.08
CA ILE A 256 8.11 8.73 15.78
C ILE A 256 7.31 8.95 14.48
N PRO A 257 7.62 8.22 13.39
CA PRO A 257 6.82 8.23 12.18
C PRO A 257 5.53 7.42 12.41
N VAL A 258 4.52 8.08 12.97
CA VAL A 258 3.27 7.47 13.47
C VAL A 258 2.55 6.56 12.47
N GLY A 259 2.75 6.76 11.16
CA GLY A 259 2.22 5.85 10.14
C GLY A 259 2.71 4.41 10.34
N VAL A 260 3.98 4.22 10.74
CA VAL A 260 4.60 2.90 10.91
C VAL A 260 3.92 2.08 12.01
N PRO A 261 3.82 2.52 13.28
CA PRO A 261 3.16 1.74 14.33
C PRO A 261 1.66 1.52 14.03
N VAL A 262 0.97 2.50 13.44
CA VAL A 262 -0.45 2.34 13.05
C VAL A 262 -0.62 1.23 12.01
N MET A 263 0.20 1.24 10.95
CA MET A 263 0.16 0.21 9.91
C MET A 263 0.59 -1.16 10.44
N LEU A 264 1.62 -1.23 11.30
CA LEU A 264 2.04 -2.48 11.94
C LEU A 264 0.92 -3.06 12.81
N ALA A 265 0.25 -2.23 13.61
CA ALA A 265 -0.89 -2.65 14.42
C ALA A 265 -2.04 -3.16 13.54
N ALA A 266 -2.37 -2.44 12.46
CA ALA A 266 -3.41 -2.86 11.51
C ALA A 266 -3.11 -4.25 10.89
N LEU A 267 -1.87 -4.47 10.47
CA LEU A 267 -1.44 -5.75 9.89
C LEU A 267 -1.43 -6.87 10.94
N ALA A 268 -0.93 -6.60 12.14
CA ALA A 268 -0.90 -7.57 13.24
C ALA A 268 -2.31 -7.99 13.70
N LEU A 269 -3.24 -7.04 13.81
CA LEU A 269 -4.65 -7.32 14.15
C LEU A 269 -5.34 -8.15 13.06
N THR A 270 -5.05 -7.85 11.80
CA THR A 270 -5.56 -8.62 10.66
C THR A 270 -5.00 -10.04 10.65
N LEU A 271 -3.69 -10.20 10.91
CA LEU A 271 -3.05 -11.50 11.03
C LEU A 271 -3.63 -12.32 12.19
N ARG A 272 -3.82 -11.69 13.36
CA ARG A 272 -4.44 -12.33 14.53
C ARG A 272 -5.83 -12.84 14.20
N TYR A 273 -6.61 -12.04 13.48
CA TYR A 273 -7.93 -12.45 13.02
C TYR A 273 -7.85 -13.67 12.08
N ALA A 274 -6.97 -13.66 11.09
CA ALA A 274 -6.74 -14.79 10.20
C ALA A 274 -6.34 -16.09 10.93
N THR A 275 -5.46 -15.99 11.95
CA THR A 275 -5.02 -17.17 12.72
C THR A 275 -6.12 -17.75 13.61
N ALA A 276 -6.98 -16.89 14.18
CA ALA A 276 -8.07 -17.34 15.03
C ALA A 276 -9.12 -18.12 14.23
N GLU A 277 -9.41 -17.67 13.01
CA GLU A 277 -10.37 -18.35 12.10
C GLU A 277 -9.85 -19.74 11.67
N ASN A 278 -8.58 -19.85 11.29
CA ASN A 278 -7.97 -21.14 10.95
C ASN A 278 -8.02 -22.13 12.13
N THR A 279 -7.88 -21.65 13.37
CA THR A 279 -7.95 -22.50 14.56
C THR A 279 -9.36 -23.01 14.83
N GLN A 280 -10.38 -22.21 14.53
CA GLN A 280 -11.79 -22.62 14.66
C GLN A 280 -12.15 -23.67 13.61
N LEU A 281 -11.71 -23.47 12.35
CA LEU A 281 -11.92 -24.45 11.28
C LEU A 281 -11.21 -25.78 11.54
N ALA A 282 -10.00 -25.77 12.12
CA ALA A 282 -9.29 -26.99 12.46
C ALA A 282 -9.93 -27.80 13.62
N LYS A 283 -10.86 -27.19 14.37
CA LYS A 283 -11.59 -27.82 15.48
C LYS A 283 -13.02 -28.26 15.11
N ALA A 284 -13.54 -27.81 13.98
CA ALA A 284 -14.86 -28.14 13.47
C ALA A 284 -14.79 -29.35 12.53
#